data_AF-A0A5J5CIG1-F1
#
_entry.id   AF-A0A5J5CIG1-F1
#
_cell.length_a   1.000
_cell.length_b   1.000
_cell.length_c   1.000
_cell.angle_alpha   90.00
_cell.angle_beta   90.00
_cell.angle_gamma   90.00
#
_symmetry.space_group_name_H-M   'P 1'
#
loop_
_entity.id
_entity.type
_entity.pdbx_description
1 polymer ?
#
loop_
_entity_poly.entity_id
_entity_poly.type
_entity_poly.pdbx_seq_one_letter_code
_entity_poly.pdbx_strand_id
1 'polypeptide(L)'
;MRLDENNYEIWRDMGLPIPDDLAHKIDVGRINCPIMVVNSYDDQNGPTVEASEDMAQIMRAAGNKHLLTRLYYHVILLWGGQTKPHSDAQEDSWKKILAFLKQNLYSSPALNAKM
;
A
#
# COMPACT_ATOMS: atom_id res chain seq x y z
N MET A 1 18.67 5.57 11.21
CA MET A 1 17.76 5.39 12.35
C MET A 1 17.84 6.66 13.16
N ARG A 2 16.70 7.32 13.40
CA ARG A 2 16.61 8.46 14.32
C ARG A 2 15.56 8.16 15.38
N LEU A 3 15.61 8.88 16.50
CA LEU A 3 14.56 8.82 17.51
C LEU A 3 13.63 10.03 17.34
N ASP A 4 12.35 9.86 17.66
CA ASP A 4 11.45 11.00 17.86
C ASP A 4 11.55 11.58 19.29
N GLU A 5 10.66 12.53 19.61
CA GLU A 5 10.57 13.17 20.93
C GLU A 5 10.23 12.23 22.10
N ASN A 6 9.74 11.02 21.82
CA ASN A 6 9.35 9.99 22.78
C ASN A 6 10.34 8.82 22.84
N ASN A 7 11.55 8.95 22.26
CA ASN A 7 12.59 7.91 22.14
C ASN A 7 12.19 6.69 21.30
N TYR A 8 11.31 6.91 20.34
CA TYR A 8 10.75 5.90 19.46
C TYR A 8 11.55 5.83 18.15
N GLU A 9 11.93 4.63 17.72
CA GLU A 9 12.82 4.43 16.56
C GLU A 9 12.12 4.66 15.22
N ILE A 10 12.69 5.57 14.43
CA ILE A 10 12.29 5.85 13.06
C ILE A 10 13.33 5.29 12.10
N TRP A 11 12.88 4.33 11.31
CA TRP A 11 13.66 3.58 10.32
C TRP A 11 13.37 4.01 8.88
N ARG A 12 12.21 4.63 8.59
CA ARG A 12 11.76 4.97 7.24
C ARG A 12 12.80 5.75 6.42
N ASP A 13 13.52 6.67 7.07
CA ASP A 13 14.52 7.52 6.43
C ASP A 13 15.75 6.73 5.96
N MET A 14 16.00 5.53 6.50
CA MET A 14 17.08 4.64 6.04
C MET A 14 16.82 4.05 4.66
N GLY A 15 15.55 3.93 4.26
CA GLY A 15 15.13 3.43 2.96
C GLY A 15 15.00 4.53 1.90
N LEU A 16 15.28 5.79 2.26
CA LEU A 16 15.22 6.94 1.36
C LEU A 16 16.64 7.45 1.00
N PRO A 17 16.84 8.02 -0.20
CA PRO A 17 15.87 8.07 -1.29
C PRO A 17 15.64 6.69 -1.91
N ILE A 18 14.45 6.47 -2.47
CA ILE A 18 14.17 5.26 -3.25
C ILE A 18 15.13 5.24 -4.45
N PRO A 19 15.84 4.14 -4.75
CA PRO A 19 16.75 4.08 -5.89
C PRO A 19 16.04 4.44 -7.19
N ASP A 20 16.66 5.18 -8.11
CA ASP A 20 16.05 5.46 -9.42
C ASP A 20 16.23 4.29 -10.39
N ASP A 21 17.30 3.51 -10.21
CA ASP A 21 17.64 2.38 -11.08
C ASP A 21 16.63 1.23 -10.95
N LEU A 22 15.99 0.89 -12.07
CA LEU A 22 15.02 -0.20 -12.17
C LEU A 22 15.64 -1.57 -11.88
N ALA A 23 16.95 -1.76 -12.04
CA ALA A 23 17.62 -3.02 -11.71
C ALA A 23 17.54 -3.36 -10.21
N HIS A 24 17.31 -2.36 -9.36
CA HIS A 24 17.11 -2.53 -7.92
C HIS A 24 15.64 -2.60 -7.50
N LYS A 25 14.71 -2.68 -8.46
CA LYS A 25 13.26 -2.68 -8.21
C LYS A 25 12.60 -3.96 -8.71
N ILE A 26 11.48 -4.29 -8.08
CA ILE A 26 10.59 -5.33 -8.58
C ILE A 26 9.94 -4.81 -9.87
N ASP A 27 9.95 -5.63 -10.91
CA ASP A 27 9.34 -5.30 -12.21
C ASP A 27 7.81 -5.38 -12.14
N VAL A 28 7.22 -4.31 -11.61
CA VAL A 28 5.76 -4.16 -11.47
C VAL A 28 5.07 -3.85 -12.81
N GLY A 29 5.82 -3.53 -13.87
CA GLY A 29 5.30 -3.32 -15.22
C GLY A 29 4.79 -4.59 -15.88
N ARG A 30 5.24 -5.76 -15.41
CA ARG A 30 4.82 -7.08 -15.92
C ARG A 30 3.57 -7.64 -15.24
N ILE A 31 3.04 -6.95 -14.24
CA ILE A 31 1.88 -7.42 -13.50
C ILE A 31 0.62 -7.30 -14.37
N ASN A 32 -0.15 -8.39 -14.42
CA ASN A 32 -1.33 -8.56 -15.27
C ASN A 32 -2.62 -8.80 -14.45
N CYS A 33 -2.56 -8.71 -13.13
CA CYS A 33 -3.71 -8.86 -12.24
C CYS A 33 -3.93 -7.59 -11.39
N PRO A 34 -5.16 -7.34 -10.94
CA PRO A 34 -5.45 -6.25 -10.02
C PRO A 34 -4.63 -6.38 -8.73
N ILE A 35 -4.01 -5.29 -8.29
CA ILE A 35 -3.28 -5.17 -7.03
C ILE A 35 -3.92 -4.08 -6.18
N MET A 36 -4.00 -4.34 -4.87
CA MET A 36 -4.27 -3.30 -3.89
C MET A 36 -3.08 -3.14 -2.94
N VAL A 37 -2.61 -1.91 -2.76
CA VAL A 37 -1.58 -1.55 -1.79
C VAL A 37 -2.21 -0.72 -0.68
N VAL A 38 -1.99 -1.12 0.56
CA VAL A 38 -2.47 -0.44 1.77
C VAL A 38 -1.28 0.23 2.44
N ASN A 39 -1.28 1.56 2.47
CA ASN A 39 -0.18 2.36 2.99
C ASN A 39 -0.59 3.16 4.22
N SER A 40 0.39 3.47 5.06
CA SER A 40 0.24 4.44 6.15
C SER A 40 1.24 5.57 5.97
N TYR A 41 0.78 6.82 6.04
CA TYR A 41 1.66 8.00 6.04
C TYR A 41 2.58 8.04 7.26
N ASP A 42 2.18 7.38 8.33
CA ASP A 42 2.88 7.38 9.59
C ASP A 42 3.73 6.12 9.78
N ASP A 43 3.90 5.30 8.74
CA ASP A 43 4.81 4.16 8.77
C ASP A 43 6.26 4.65 8.95
N GLN A 44 6.82 4.35 10.10
CA GLN A 44 8.19 4.67 10.44
C GLN A 44 9.14 3.48 10.27
N ASN A 45 8.64 2.28 9.96
CA ASN A 45 9.49 1.14 9.65
C ASN A 45 10.07 1.28 8.23
N GLY A 46 9.28 1.83 7.30
CA GLY A 46 9.68 2.02 5.91
C GLY A 46 8.92 3.16 5.19
N PRO A 47 9.45 3.65 4.05
CA PRO A 47 8.81 4.72 3.28
C PRO A 47 7.69 4.18 2.38
N THR A 48 6.64 3.61 2.98
CA THR A 48 5.59 2.87 2.23
C THR A 48 4.81 3.75 1.25
N VAL A 49 4.50 4.99 1.62
CA VAL A 49 3.80 5.94 0.74
C VAL A 49 4.64 6.29 -0.49
N GLU A 50 5.92 6.61 -0.27
CA GLU A 50 6.87 6.94 -1.33
C GLU A 50 7.09 5.73 -2.24
N ALA A 51 7.26 4.52 -1.68
CA ALA A 51 7.41 3.29 -2.45
C ALA A 51 6.16 2.98 -3.27
N SER A 52 4.98 3.22 -2.72
CA SER A 52 3.72 3.07 -3.45
C SER A 52 3.59 4.09 -4.58
N GLU A 53 4.15 5.31 -4.43
CA GLU A 53 4.15 6.32 -5.49
C GLU A 53 5.10 5.92 -6.62
N ASP A 54 6.31 5.50 -6.28
CA ASP A 54 7.28 4.96 -7.23
C ASP A 54 6.68 3.81 -8.04
N MET A 55 6.04 2.84 -7.35
CA MET A 55 5.31 1.75 -8.01
C MET A 55 4.24 2.25 -8.98
N ALA A 56 3.47 3.27 -8.59
CA ALA A 56 2.43 3.86 -9.43
C ALA A 56 2.99 4.60 -10.66
N GLN A 57 4.20 5.14 -10.58
CA GLN A 57 4.89 5.76 -11.72
C GLN A 57 5.42 4.70 -12.68
N ILE A 58 6.05 3.63 -12.16
CA ILE A 58 6.52 2.51 -12.99
C ILE A 58 5.34 1.85 -13.72
N MET A 59 4.26 1.54 -13.01
CA MET A 59 3.06 0.95 -13.62
C MET A 59 2.37 1.91 -14.61
N ARG A 60 2.50 3.22 -14.44
CA ARG A 60 2.00 4.20 -15.42
C ARG A 60 2.82 4.14 -16.70
N ALA A 61 4.15 4.14 -16.59
CA ALA A 61 5.04 4.05 -17.74
C ALA A 61 4.84 2.74 -18.51
N ALA A 62 4.53 1.64 -17.82
CA ALA A 62 4.22 0.34 -18.43
C ALA A 62 2.79 0.22 -18.98
N GLY A 63 1.91 1.19 -18.74
CA GLY A 63 0.51 1.15 -19.18
C GLY A 63 -0.43 0.29 -18.33
N ASN A 64 0.06 -0.32 -17.24
CA ASN A 64 -0.73 -1.20 -16.36
C ASN A 64 -1.20 -0.53 -15.05
N LYS A 65 -1.03 0.80 -14.88
CA LYS A 65 -1.53 1.56 -13.71
C LYS A 65 -3.01 1.30 -13.38
N HIS A 66 -3.85 1.02 -14.37
CA HIS A 66 -5.27 0.73 -14.16
C HIS A 66 -5.52 -0.53 -13.31
N LEU A 67 -4.52 -1.40 -13.15
CA LEU A 67 -4.57 -2.55 -12.25
C LEU A 67 -4.27 -2.20 -10.79
N LEU A 68 -3.82 -0.98 -10.51
CA LEU A 68 -3.35 -0.58 -9.18
C LEU A 68 -4.39 0.25 -8.42
N THR A 69 -4.85 -0.30 -7.30
CA THR A 69 -5.61 0.41 -6.25
C THR A 69 -4.68 0.76 -5.09
N ARG A 70 -4.69 2.01 -4.63
CA ARG A 70 -3.89 2.46 -3.49
C ARG A 70 -4.80 3.02 -2.41
N LEU A 71 -4.62 2.53 -1.19
CA LEU A 71 -5.24 3.07 0.02
C LEU A 71 -4.18 3.75 0.86
N TYR A 72 -4.54 4.87 1.50
CA TYR A 72 -3.67 5.59 2.41
C TYR A 72 -4.42 5.94 3.67
N TYR A 73 -3.73 5.78 4.78
CA TYR A 73 -4.22 6.11 6.10
C TYR A 73 -3.25 7.04 6.80
N HIS A 74 -3.79 8.03 7.50
CA HIS A 74 -3.06 8.83 8.47
C HIS A 74 -3.39 8.26 9.85
N VAL A 75 -2.50 7.42 10.35
CA VAL A 75 -2.64 6.70 11.62
C VAL A 75 -1.32 6.87 12.35
N ILE A 76 -1.24 7.89 13.22
CA ILE A 76 -0.08 8.10 14.08
C ILE A 76 0.07 6.87 14.97
N LEU A 77 1.03 5.99 14.68
CA LEU A 77 1.40 4.91 15.60
C LEU A 77 2.71 4.20 15.20
N LEU A 78 3.79 4.54 15.91
CA LEU A 78 5.02 3.76 16.00
C LEU A 78 4.95 2.78 17.18
N TRP A 79 4.04 1.81 17.19
CA TRP A 79 3.88 0.89 18.34
C TRP A 79 3.29 1.51 19.64
N GLY A 80 2.87 2.77 19.64
CA GLY A 80 1.99 3.40 20.63
C GLY A 80 1.41 4.72 20.10
N GLY A 81 0.12 4.98 20.34
CA GLY A 81 -0.63 6.18 19.91
C GLY A 81 -2.11 5.98 20.20
N GLN A 82 -2.96 6.94 19.81
CA GLN A 82 -4.38 6.83 20.13
C GLN A 82 -4.97 5.59 19.44
N THR A 83 -5.42 4.61 20.23
CA THR A 83 -5.97 3.33 19.78
C THR A 83 -7.05 3.50 18.71
N LYS A 84 -7.78 4.61 18.76
CA LYS A 84 -8.94 4.88 17.93
C LYS A 84 -8.61 5.04 16.43
N PRO A 85 -7.78 6.00 15.96
CA PRO A 85 -7.42 6.11 14.55
C PRO A 85 -6.86 4.82 13.94
N HIS A 86 -6.06 4.07 14.70
CA HIS A 86 -5.49 2.81 14.21
C HIS A 86 -6.55 1.72 14.08
N SER A 87 -7.41 1.57 15.09
CA SER A 87 -8.55 0.64 15.02
C SER A 87 -9.49 1.02 13.87
N ASP A 88 -9.82 2.30 13.71
CA ASP A 88 -10.71 2.79 12.65
C ASP A 88 -10.11 2.50 11.25
N ALA A 89 -8.79 2.67 11.07
CA ALA A 89 -8.10 2.33 9.83
C ALA A 89 -8.00 0.82 9.59
N GLN A 90 -7.80 0.01 10.63
CA GLN A 90 -7.83 -1.45 10.54
C GLN A 90 -9.21 -1.95 10.09
N GLU A 91 -10.28 -1.44 10.68
CA GLU A 91 -11.65 -1.81 10.30
C GLU A 91 -12.01 -1.38 8.88
N ASP A 92 -11.62 -0.17 8.47
CA ASP A 92 -11.89 0.33 7.13
C ASP A 92 -11.08 -0.40 6.06
N SER A 93 -9.78 -0.63 6.30
CA SER A 93 -8.93 -1.38 5.38
C SER A 93 -9.42 -2.81 5.21
N TRP A 94 -9.87 -3.47 6.28
CA TRP A 94 -10.49 -4.80 6.21
C TRP A 94 -11.71 -4.82 5.28
N LYS A 95 -12.63 -3.86 5.43
CA LYS A 95 -13.82 -3.74 4.57
C LYS A 95 -13.43 -3.55 3.10
N LYS A 96 -12.43 -2.70 2.83
CA LYS A 96 -11.93 -2.42 1.47
C LYS A 96 -11.18 -3.60 0.85
N ILE A 97 -10.40 -4.35 1.63
CA ILE A 97 -9.76 -5.60 1.20
C ILE A 97 -10.82 -6.62 0.79
N LEU A 98 -11.84 -6.82 1.63
CA LEU A 98 -12.92 -7.74 1.28
C LEU A 98 -13.68 -7.31 0.03
N ALA A 99 -13.96 -6.02 -0.13
CA ALA A 99 -14.61 -5.49 -1.33
C ALA A 99 -13.75 -5.72 -2.59
N PHE A 100 -12.45 -5.41 -2.51
CA PHE A 100 -11.50 -5.63 -3.59
C PHE A 100 -11.41 -7.10 -3.99
N LEU A 101 -11.30 -8.02 -3.04
CA LEU A 101 -11.25 -9.45 -3.31
C LEU A 101 -12.57 -9.96 -3.92
N LYS A 102 -13.72 -9.51 -3.40
CA LYS A 102 -15.04 -9.85 -3.97
C LYS A 102 -15.15 -9.45 -5.43
N GLN A 103 -14.79 -8.21 -5.74
CA GLN A 103 -14.84 -7.67 -7.10
C GLN A 103 -13.92 -8.44 -8.06
N ASN A 104 -12.69 -8.74 -7.63
CA ASN A 104 -11.67 -9.27 -8.54
C ASN A 104 -11.61 -10.80 -8.60
N LEU A 105 -12.19 -11.52 -7.64
CA LEU A 105 -12.21 -12.99 -7.62
C LEU A 105 -13.58 -13.58 -7.93
N TYR A 106 -14.69 -12.91 -7.58
CA TYR A 106 -16.03 -13.48 -7.67
C TYR A 106 -16.93 -12.84 -8.73
N SER A 107 -16.62 -11.64 -9.23
CA SER A 107 -17.47 -10.95 -10.23
C SER A 107 -17.25 -11.40 -11.69
N SER A 108 -16.79 -12.63 -11.92
CA SER A 108 -16.66 -13.18 -13.27
C SER A 108 -18.04 -13.40 -13.91
N PRO A 109 -18.29 -12.93 -15.16
CA PRO A 109 -19.56 -13.15 -15.86
C PRO A 109 -19.96 -14.62 -15.97
N ALA A 110 -18.99 -15.55 -15.92
CA ALA A 110 -19.21 -16.98 -16.06
C ALA A 110 -19.93 -17.64 -14.88
N LEU A 111 -19.91 -17.03 -13.68
CA LEU A 111 -20.57 -17.57 -12.47
C LEU A 111 -22.03 -17.12 -12.35
N ASN A 112 -22.37 -15.93 -12.87
CA ASN A 112 -23.73 -15.40 -12.85
C ASN A 112 -24.64 -16.00 -13.94
N ALA A 113 -24.10 -16.80 -14.86
CA ALA A 113 -24.86 -17.52 -15.89
C ALA A 113 -25.38 -18.90 -15.42
N LYS A 114 -25.15 -19.28 -14.16
CA LYS A 114 -25.53 -20.59 -13.60
C LYS A 114 -26.35 -20.50 -12.29
N MET A 115 -26.96 -19.36 -12.01
CA MET A 115 -27.91 -19.21 -10.91
C MET A 115 -29.29 -18.84 -11.43
#